data_AF-A0ABC8UJJ9-F1
#
_entry.id   AF-A0ABC8UJJ9-F1
#
_cell.length_a   1.000
_cell.length_b   1.000
_cell.length_c   1.000
_cell.angle_alpha   90.00
_cell.angle_beta   90.00
_cell.angle_gamma   90.00
#
_symmetry.space_group_name_H-M   'P 1'
#
loop_
_entity.id
_entity.type
_entity.pdbx_description
1 polymer ?
#
loop_
_entity_poly.entity_id
_entity_poly.type
_entity_poly.pdbx_seq_one_letter_code
_entity_poly.pdbx_strand_id
1 'polypeptide(L)'
;MDPCLVYDIQVEDYINILCGLNYTRKQISVITRRIDFACEQATLDVNLPSFIVILNNTNTTSYTFKRVLTKVVDSNCVYRAVVTAPSGMKVDVKPATISFLNKSSSTKFSSTVDIDLGLRPQSDYIDNYGYLGWHEENGKHIVTSPIVSAFAP
;
A
#
# COMPACT_ATOMS: atom_id res chain seq x y z
N MET A 1 4.32 -13.81 17.53
CA MET A 1 3.89 -13.33 16.20
C MET A 1 4.95 -13.75 15.21
N ASP A 2 4.57 -14.40 14.13
CA ASP A 2 5.47 -14.89 13.08
C ASP A 2 4.88 -14.47 11.73
N PRO A 3 5.08 -13.21 11.30
CA PRO A 3 4.54 -12.75 10.02
C PRO A 3 5.45 -13.28 8.92
N CYS A 4 5.02 -14.30 8.17
CA CYS A 4 5.81 -14.81 7.04
C CYS A 4 6.15 -13.76 5.97
N LEU A 5 5.36 -12.68 5.87
CA LEU A 5 5.57 -11.56 4.94
C LEU A 5 5.55 -10.21 5.65
N VAL A 6 6.41 -9.29 5.18
CA VAL A 6 6.47 -7.91 5.65
C VAL A 6 6.51 -6.92 4.48
N TYR A 7 6.04 -5.70 4.74
CA TYR A 7 6.24 -4.53 3.88
C TYR A 7 7.48 -3.79 4.38
N ASP A 8 8.64 -4.10 3.81
CA ASP A 8 9.90 -3.53 4.27
C ASP A 8 10.11 -2.11 3.71
N ILE A 9 10.71 -1.23 4.52
CA ILE A 9 10.99 0.17 4.21
C ILE A 9 12.33 0.60 4.82
N GLN A 10 13.10 1.39 4.09
CA GLN A 10 14.42 1.88 4.49
C GLN A 10 14.41 3.40 4.74
N VAL A 11 15.48 3.92 5.36
CA VAL A 11 15.60 5.35 5.67
C VAL A 11 15.52 6.20 4.39
N GLU A 12 16.08 5.69 3.30
CA GLU A 12 16.09 6.31 1.98
C GLU A 12 14.67 6.46 1.41
N ASP A 13 13.75 5.53 1.68
CA ASP A 13 12.34 5.65 1.27
C ASP A 13 11.67 6.85 1.94
N TYR A 14 11.97 7.12 3.22
CA TYR A 14 11.45 8.30 3.91
C TYR A 14 12.01 9.60 3.33
N ILE A 15 13.27 9.62 2.91
CA ILE A 15 13.85 10.77 2.21
C ILE A 15 13.13 10.99 0.88
N ASN A 16 12.88 9.92 0.12
CA ASN A 16 12.14 9.97 -1.14
C ASN A 16 10.72 10.53 -0.98
N ILE A 17 10.04 10.27 0.15
CA ILE A 17 8.76 10.90 0.51
C ILE A 17 8.92 12.40 0.68
N LEU A 18 9.88 12.84 1.50
CA LEU A 18 10.09 14.26 1.74
C LEU A 18 10.42 15.00 0.43
N CYS A 19 11.22 14.38 -0.44
CA CYS A 19 11.46 14.87 -1.79
C CYS A 19 10.16 14.94 -2.61
N GLY A 20 9.33 13.89 -2.60
CA GLY A 20 8.05 13.85 -3.32
C GLY A 20 7.02 14.87 -2.82
N LEU A 21 7.11 15.25 -1.53
CA LEU A 21 6.33 16.32 -0.92
C LEU A 21 6.90 17.73 -1.20
N ASN A 22 7.94 17.84 -2.04
CA ASN A 22 8.62 19.08 -2.40
C ASN A 22 9.24 19.83 -1.22
N TYR A 23 9.71 19.12 -0.20
CA TYR A 23 10.48 19.74 0.89
C TYR A 23 11.81 20.26 0.32
N THR A 24 12.22 21.45 0.77
CA THR A 24 13.52 22.01 0.40
C THR A 24 14.66 21.20 1.02
N ARG A 25 15.84 21.22 0.39
CA ARG A 25 17.03 20.54 0.94
C ARG A 25 17.32 20.90 2.39
N LYS A 26 17.11 22.16 2.77
CA LYS A 26 17.29 22.64 4.14
C LYS A 26 16.27 22.04 5.11
N GLN A 27 15.01 21.87 4.70
CA GLN A 27 14.00 21.24 5.56
C GLN A 27 14.29 19.74 5.72
N ILE A 28 14.66 19.05 4.62
CA ILE A 28 15.02 17.63 4.67
C ILE A 28 16.23 17.41 5.57
N SER A 29 17.26 18.26 5.51
CA SER A 29 18.44 18.10 6.37
C SER A 29 18.14 18.33 7.84
N VAL A 30 17.20 19.23 8.17
CA VAL A 30 16.73 19.42 9.56
C VAL A 30 15.99 18.18 10.06
N ILE A 31 15.11 17.59 9.25
CA ILE A 31 14.30 16.42 9.62
C ILE A 31 15.17 15.16 9.75
N THR A 32 16.02 14.91 8.76
CA THR A 32 16.78 13.65 8.63
C THR A 32 18.14 13.71 9.32
N ARG A 33 18.61 14.91 9.67
CA ARG A 33 19.98 15.19 10.14
C ARG A 33 21.08 14.73 9.17
N ARG A 34 20.74 14.63 7.88
CA ARG A 34 21.67 14.26 6.80
C ARG A 34 21.82 15.42 5.81
N ILE A 35 23.02 15.60 5.29
CA ILE A 35 23.32 16.58 4.24
C ILE A 35 23.54 15.93 2.88
N ASP A 36 23.98 14.66 2.88
CA ASP A 36 24.26 13.87 1.68
C ASP A 36 23.05 12.99 1.36
N PHE A 37 22.17 13.50 0.48
CA PHE A 37 21.05 12.75 -0.07
C PHE A 37 20.69 13.23 -1.48
N ALA A 38 20.09 12.31 -2.24
CA ALA A 38 19.56 12.56 -3.57
C ALA A 38 18.02 12.46 -3.56
N CYS A 39 17.38 13.17 -4.49
CA CYS A 39 15.93 13.11 -4.71
C CYS A 39 15.59 12.45 -6.07
N GLU A 40 16.45 11.57 -6.58
CA GLU A 40 16.27 10.92 -7.88
C GLU A 40 15.06 9.97 -7.91
N GLN A 41 14.68 9.43 -6.75
CA GLN A 41 13.57 8.50 -6.59
C GLN A 41 12.40 9.12 -5.80
N ALA A 42 12.22 10.44 -5.90
CA ALA A 42 11.14 11.15 -5.23
C ALA A 42 9.77 10.50 -5.54
N THR A 43 9.03 10.13 -4.50
CA THR A 43 7.75 9.41 -4.63
C THR A 43 6.85 9.67 -3.43
N LEU A 44 5.53 9.63 -3.64
CA LEU A 44 4.54 9.58 -2.56
C LEU A 44 4.00 8.17 -2.33
N ASP A 45 4.38 7.21 -3.20
CA ASP A 45 3.93 5.82 -3.15
C ASP A 45 4.94 4.97 -2.36
N VAL A 46 4.70 4.88 -1.06
CA VAL A 46 5.57 4.21 -0.08
C VAL A 46 5.11 2.79 0.15
N ASN A 47 6.04 1.88 0.45
CA ASN A 47 5.73 0.50 0.78
C ASN A 47 5.11 0.31 2.17
N LEU A 48 3.98 0.98 2.44
CA LEU A 48 3.25 0.86 3.70
C LEU A 48 2.26 -0.31 3.67
N PRO A 49 1.99 -0.96 4.83
CA PRO A 49 1.05 -2.08 4.95
C PRO A 49 -0.43 -1.64 4.94
N SER A 50 -0.73 -0.47 4.37
CA SER A 50 -2.06 0.10 4.27
C SER A 50 -2.22 0.94 3.00
N PHE A 51 -3.47 1.17 2.62
CA PHE A 51 -3.83 1.91 1.42
C PHE A 51 -4.83 3.00 1.77
N ILE A 52 -4.58 4.23 1.32
CA ILE A 52 -5.51 5.35 1.48
C ILE A 52 -5.75 6.02 0.13
N VAL A 53 -7.02 6.09 -0.27
CA VAL A 53 -7.47 6.82 -1.46
C VAL A 53 -8.09 8.13 -1.02
N ILE A 54 -7.47 9.23 -1.42
CA ILE A 54 -8.03 10.57 -1.17
C ILE A 54 -9.04 10.88 -2.27
N LEU A 55 -10.30 11.03 -1.86
CA LEU A 55 -11.41 11.36 -2.73
C LEU A 55 -11.34 12.84 -3.10
N ASN A 56 -11.50 13.11 -4.39
CA ASN A 56 -11.71 14.43 -4.95
C ASN A 56 -13.21 14.69 -5.13
N ASN A 57 -13.59 15.92 -5.49
CA ASN A 57 -14.99 16.31 -5.68
C ASN A 57 -15.64 15.70 -6.95
N THR A 58 -15.08 14.62 -7.51
CA THR A 58 -15.65 13.87 -8.63
C THR A 58 -16.43 12.66 -8.11
N ASN A 59 -17.33 12.12 -8.93
CA ASN A 59 -18.14 10.96 -8.54
C ASN A 59 -17.31 9.66 -8.49
N THR A 60 -16.17 9.63 -9.20
CA THR A 60 -15.28 8.47 -9.24
C THR A 60 -13.84 8.88 -8.98
N THR A 61 -13.08 8.01 -8.31
CA THR A 61 -11.65 8.17 -8.04
C THR A 61 -10.95 6.83 -8.26
N SER A 62 -9.82 6.81 -8.95
CA SER A 62 -9.01 5.61 -9.15
C SER A 62 -7.56 5.88 -8.78
N TYR A 63 -6.94 4.97 -8.02
CA TYR A 63 -5.53 5.05 -7.68
C TYR A 63 -4.87 3.68 -7.72
N THR A 64 -3.64 3.61 -8.24
CA THR A 64 -2.85 2.38 -8.27
C THR A 64 -1.64 2.51 -7.35
N PHE A 65 -1.61 1.67 -6.32
CA PHE A 65 -0.53 1.54 -5.36
C PHE A 65 0.46 0.48 -5.82
N LYS A 66 1.75 0.73 -5.69
CA LYS A 66 2.81 -0.26 -5.88
C LYS A 66 3.39 -0.65 -4.54
N ARG A 67 3.50 -1.95 -4.31
CA ARG A 67 3.99 -2.51 -3.04
C ARG A 67 4.98 -3.63 -3.30
N VAL A 68 5.79 -3.89 -2.29
CA VAL A 68 6.79 -4.94 -2.27
C VAL A 68 6.59 -5.76 -0.99
N LEU A 69 6.37 -7.05 -1.15
CA LEU A 69 6.33 -7.99 -0.03
C LEU A 69 7.64 -8.72 0.05
N THR A 70 8.18 -8.82 1.26
CA THR A 70 9.41 -9.54 1.55
C THR A 70 9.11 -10.72 2.45
N LYS A 71 9.59 -11.91 2.06
CA LYS A 71 9.51 -13.10 2.91
C LYS A 71 10.57 -13.04 4.00
N VAL A 72 10.18 -13.31 5.24
CA VAL A 72 11.10 -13.34 6.41
C VAL A 72 11.34 -14.74 6.97
N VAL A 73 10.66 -15.77 6.45
CA VAL A 73 10.85 -17.18 6.83
C VAL A 73 11.63 -17.96 5.77
N ASP A 74 12.26 -19.04 6.19
CA ASP A 74 13.11 -19.87 5.32
C ASP A 74 12.28 -20.80 4.41
N SER A 75 11.06 -21.17 4.83
CA SER A 75 10.18 -22.06 4.06
C SER A 75 9.64 -21.41 2.79
N ASN A 76 9.35 -22.23 1.78
CA ASN A 76 8.66 -21.77 0.58
C ASN A 76 7.20 -21.55 0.89
N CYS A 77 6.67 -20.41 0.43
CA CYS A 77 5.30 -20.02 0.70
C CYS A 77 4.68 -19.41 -0.55
N VAL A 78 3.41 -19.73 -0.78
CA VAL A 78 2.59 -19.17 -1.87
C VAL A 78 1.42 -18.46 -1.21
N TYR A 79 1.12 -17.25 -1.66
CA TYR A 79 0.04 -16.44 -1.13
C TYR A 79 -0.93 -16.04 -2.23
N ARG A 80 -2.22 -16.08 -1.93
CA ARG A 80 -3.28 -15.56 -2.79
C ARG A 80 -3.87 -14.29 -2.20
N ALA A 81 -4.06 -13.28 -3.04
CA ALA A 81 -4.76 -12.06 -2.68
C ALA A 81 -6.26 -12.33 -2.51
N VAL A 82 -6.82 -11.84 -1.41
CA VAL A 82 -8.25 -11.89 -1.09
C VAL A 82 -8.67 -10.48 -0.69
N VAL A 83 -9.66 -9.93 -1.39
CA VAL A 83 -10.18 -8.59 -1.13
C VAL A 83 -11.53 -8.70 -0.45
N THR A 84 -11.72 -7.91 0.61
CA THR A 84 -13.04 -7.61 1.19
C THR A 84 -13.26 -6.12 1.08
N ALA A 85 -14.26 -5.69 0.29
CA ALA A 85 -14.54 -4.28 0.07
C ALA A 85 -16.05 -4.01 0.04
N PRO A 86 -16.50 -2.82 0.45
CA PRO A 86 -17.90 -2.43 0.44
C PRO A 86 -18.38 -2.13 -0.99
N SER A 87 -19.70 -2.00 -1.15
CA SER A 87 -20.27 -1.56 -2.42
C SER A 87 -19.70 -0.19 -2.82
N GLY A 88 -19.40 0.01 -4.10
CA GLY A 88 -18.76 1.22 -4.61
C GLY A 88 -17.24 1.24 -4.48
N MET A 89 -16.61 0.27 -3.80
CA MET A 89 -15.16 0.09 -3.79
C MET A 89 -14.78 -1.19 -4.55
N LYS A 90 -14.01 -1.04 -5.63
CA LYS A 90 -13.43 -2.16 -6.37
C LYS A 90 -11.92 -2.14 -6.20
N VAL A 91 -11.34 -3.31 -5.88
CA VAL A 91 -9.90 -3.46 -5.73
C VAL A 91 -9.41 -4.58 -6.63
N ASP A 92 -8.51 -4.25 -7.55
CA ASP A 92 -7.82 -5.19 -8.43
C ASP A 92 -6.37 -5.36 -7.96
N VAL A 93 -5.91 -6.61 -7.82
CA VAL A 93 -4.54 -6.91 -7.34
C VAL A 93 -3.80 -7.73 -8.38
N LYS A 94 -2.61 -7.26 -8.76
CA LYS A 94 -1.76 -7.90 -9.78
C LYS A 94 -0.31 -8.08 -9.31
N PRO A 95 0.25 -9.30 -9.36
CA PRO A 95 -0.44 -10.57 -9.62
C PRO A 95 -1.38 -10.95 -8.45
N ALA A 96 -2.40 -11.77 -8.73
CA ALA A 96 -3.32 -12.26 -7.70
C ALA A 96 -2.71 -13.35 -6.80
N THR A 97 -1.61 -13.96 -7.25
CA THR A 97 -0.84 -14.96 -6.50
C THR A 97 0.63 -14.59 -6.55
N ILE A 98 1.31 -14.73 -5.41
CA ILE A 98 2.75 -14.49 -5.27
C ILE A 98 3.42 -15.73 -4.67
N SER A 99 4.59 -16.08 -5.17
CA SER A 99 5.33 -17.28 -4.78
C SER A 99 6.75 -16.92 -4.36
N PHE A 100 7.16 -17.37 -3.18
CA PHE A 100 8.49 -17.10 -2.62
C PHE A 100 9.28 -18.40 -2.50
N LEU A 101 10.13 -18.68 -3.50
CA LEU A 101 10.84 -19.95 -3.66
C LEU A 101 12.24 -20.00 -3.01
N ASN A 102 12.79 -18.84 -2.66
CA ASN A 102 14.14 -18.71 -2.07
C ASN A 102 14.07 -17.94 -0.75
N LYS A 103 15.08 -18.12 0.11
CA LYS A 103 15.24 -17.30 1.32
C LYS A 103 15.43 -15.83 0.93
N SER A 104 14.79 -14.90 1.65
CA SER A 104 14.90 -13.44 1.44
C SER A 104 14.54 -12.95 0.03
N SER A 105 13.54 -13.55 -0.61
CA SER A 105 12.98 -13.04 -1.86
C SER A 105 11.91 -11.97 -1.62
N SER A 106 11.94 -10.92 -2.42
CA SER A 106 10.91 -9.86 -2.46
C SER A 106 10.12 -9.92 -3.76
N THR A 107 8.81 -9.72 -3.68
CA THR A 107 7.92 -9.71 -4.86
C THR A 107 7.13 -8.40 -4.91
N LYS A 108 7.06 -7.81 -6.10
CA LYS A 108 6.28 -6.61 -6.36
C LYS A 108 4.84 -6.98 -6.72
N PHE A 109 3.90 -6.18 -6.25
CA PHE A 109 2.51 -6.22 -6.72
C PHE A 109 1.96 -4.80 -6.85
N SER A 110 0.92 -4.67 -7.66
CA SER A 110 0.12 -3.45 -7.75
C SER A 110 -1.30 -3.72 -7.25
N SER A 111 -1.86 -2.76 -6.52
CA SER A 111 -3.27 -2.75 -6.14
C SER A 111 -3.92 -1.50 -6.71
N THR A 112 -4.89 -1.68 -7.60
CA THR A 112 -5.70 -0.59 -8.16
C THR A 112 -7.00 -0.54 -7.40
N VAL A 113 -7.29 0.60 -6.78
CA VAL A 113 -8.52 0.86 -6.03
C VAL A 113 -9.35 1.87 -6.81
N ASP A 114 -10.53 1.45 -7.25
CA ASP A 114 -11.53 2.28 -7.89
C ASP A 114 -12.67 2.53 -6.89
N ILE A 115 -12.98 3.79 -6.65
CA ILE A 115 -14.11 4.23 -5.83
C ILE A 115 -15.14 4.88 -6.75
N ASP A 116 -16.38 4.40 -6.69
CA ASP A 116 -17.55 5.00 -7.30
C ASP A 116 -18.53 5.39 -6.18
N LEU A 117 -18.70 6.69 -5.98
CA LEU A 117 -19.60 7.26 -4.99
C LEU A 117 -21.06 7.30 -5.47
N GLY A 118 -21.31 6.97 -6.75
CA GLY A 118 -22.62 7.08 -7.37
C GLY A 118 -23.21 8.49 -7.34
N LEU A 119 -24.54 8.58 -7.34
CA LEU A 119 -25.25 9.80 -6.94
C LEU A 119 -25.15 9.89 -5.42
N ARG A 120 -24.36 10.84 -4.91
CA ARG A 120 -24.11 11.10 -3.47
C ARG A 120 -25.26 10.59 -2.59
N PRO A 121 -25.08 9.51 -1.82
CA PRO A 121 -26.07 9.14 -0.82
C PRO A 121 -26.25 10.32 0.14
N GLN A 122 -27.48 10.61 0.51
CA GLN A 122 -27.87 11.65 1.48
C GLN A 122 -27.42 11.30 2.93
N SER A 123 -26.50 10.34 3.06
CA SER A 123 -25.96 9.79 4.29
C SER A 123 -24.51 10.24 4.41
N ASP A 124 -24.16 10.82 5.55
CA ASP A 124 -22.76 11.16 5.91
C ASP A 124 -21.89 9.90 6.12
N TYR A 125 -22.52 8.72 6.13
CA TYR A 125 -21.85 7.42 6.30
C TYR A 125 -21.73 6.71 4.95
N ILE A 126 -20.52 6.73 4.40
CA ILE A 126 -20.06 5.84 3.33
C ILE A 126 -19.27 4.75 4.05
N ASP A 127 -19.62 3.47 3.91
CA ASP A 127 -18.71 2.38 4.26
C ASP A 127 -17.45 2.56 3.40
N ASN A 128 -16.42 3.16 3.98
CA ASN A 128 -15.27 3.72 3.26
C ASN A 128 -14.00 2.90 3.49
N TYR A 129 -14.13 1.68 3.97
CA TYR A 129 -12.98 0.83 4.27
C TYR A 129 -13.17 -0.60 3.78
N GLY A 130 -12.06 -1.22 3.42
CA GLY A 130 -11.95 -2.62 3.03
C GLY A 130 -10.60 -3.18 3.45
N TYR A 131 -10.28 -4.38 2.98
CA TYR A 131 -9.07 -5.11 3.34
C TYR A 131 -8.52 -5.88 2.15
N LEU A 132 -7.21 -5.84 1.98
CA LEU A 132 -6.45 -6.79 1.18
C LEU A 132 -5.78 -7.79 2.13
N GLY A 133 -6.15 -9.06 2.04
CA GLY A 133 -5.50 -10.17 2.73
C GLY A 133 -4.62 -10.97 1.77
N TRP A 134 -3.39 -11.25 2.15
CA TRP A 134 -2.56 -12.29 1.54
C TRP A 134 -2.72 -13.58 2.35
N HIS A 135 -3.42 -14.55 1.78
CA HIS A 135 -3.71 -15.83 2.41
C HIS A 135 -2.69 -16.87 1.96
N GLU A 136 -1.97 -17.45 2.91
CA GLU A 136 -1.01 -18.52 2.63
C GLU A 136 -1.73 -19.79 2.14
N GLU A 137 -1.31 -20.33 1.00
CA GLU A 137 -1.83 -21.60 0.50
C GLU A 137 -1.37 -22.76 1.39
N ASN A 138 -2.31 -23.59 1.84
CA ASN A 138 -2.08 -24.70 2.76
C ASN A 138 -1.43 -24.31 4.11
N GLY A 139 -1.45 -23.02 4.43
CA GLY A 139 -0.88 -22.46 5.63
C GLY A 139 -1.93 -21.82 6.54
N LYS A 140 -1.46 -21.13 7.57
CA LYS A 140 -2.31 -20.42 8.55
C LYS A 140 -2.09 -18.92 8.57
N HIS A 141 -1.11 -18.42 7.83
CA HIS A 141 -0.76 -17.01 7.85
C HIS A 141 -1.68 -16.22 6.92
N ILE A 142 -2.20 -15.13 7.46
CA ILE A 142 -2.95 -14.12 6.72
C ILE A 142 -2.29 -12.78 7.04
N VAL A 143 -1.79 -12.11 6.00
CA VAL A 143 -1.23 -10.76 6.12
C VAL A 143 -2.24 -9.78 5.57
N THR A 144 -2.86 -9.00 6.46
CA THR A 144 -3.97 -8.11 6.13
C THR A 144 -3.51 -6.66 6.13
N SER A 145 -3.92 -5.93 5.09
CA SER A 145 -3.71 -4.50 4.93
C SER A 145 -5.04 -3.78 4.78
N PRO A 146 -5.35 -2.77 5.62
CA PRO A 146 -6.57 -1.99 5.47
C PRO A 146 -6.48 -1.09 4.23
N ILE A 147 -7.63 -0.89 3.61
CA ILE A 147 -7.87 0.03 2.49
C ILE A 147 -8.91 1.03 2.98
N VAL A 148 -8.64 2.33 2.89
CA VAL A 148 -9.57 3.38 3.33
C VAL A 148 -9.71 4.42 2.23
N SER A 149 -10.93 4.95 2.03
CA SER A 149 -11.17 6.16 1.25
C SER A 149 -11.62 7.31 2.16
N ALA A 150 -11.13 8.51 1.89
CA ALA A 150 -11.48 9.70 2.68
C ALA A 150 -11.42 10.95 1.81
N PHE A 151 -12.26 11.94 2.10
CA PHE A 151 -12.12 13.27 1.49
C PHE A 151 -10.89 13.98 2.07
N ALA A 152 -10.23 14.78 1.24
CA ALA A 152 -9.23 15.71 1.74
C ALA A 152 -9.90 16.72 2.70
N PRO A 153 -9.23 17.11 3.80
CA PRO A 153 -9.72 18.14 4.71
C PRO A 153 -9.81 19.52 4.05
#